data_AF-A0A809PEJ2-F1
#
_entry.id   AF-A0A809PEJ2-F1
#
_cell.length_a   1.000
_cell.length_b   1.000
_cell.length_c   1.000
_cell.angle_alpha   90.00
_cell.angle_beta   90.00
_cell.angle_gamma   90.00
#
_symmetry.space_group_name_H-M   'P 1'
#
loop_
_entity.id
_entity.type
_entity.pdbx_description
1 polymer ?
#
loop_
_entity_poly.entity_id
_entity_poly.type
_entity_poly.pdbx_seq_one_letter_code
_entity_poly.pdbx_strand_id
1 'polypeptide(L)'
;MKNFKKIALFSALACAAFTAQAHRAFLVPSSTVVAGNTPWVTVDAAAATDVFVFDHNALKLDNLFITAPDGTALKPENANIGKYRSSFDVKLSQIGSYKIGLLNEGLFASYKEEGKVKRWRGTAETFAKEVPANAEELQVTQRSGRVETFVTNGKPGGKAMEITGSGLELSGATHPNDLVAGETAQFRLTLDGKPAAKVSVTLIAGGVRYRQKLDEKTFVTDNEGKFSVTWANAGLYWMEAEIKDDKQVKAPAKSRVASYVATLEVLPQ
;
A
#
# COMPACT_ATOMS: atom_id res chain seq x y z
N MET A 1 -1.28 -56.39 41.87
CA MET A 1 -1.40 -55.87 40.49
C MET A 1 -2.68 -55.07 40.36
N LYS A 2 -2.60 -53.74 40.21
CA LYS A 2 -3.64 -52.88 39.59
C LYS A 2 -3.03 -51.48 39.40
N ASN A 3 -2.56 -51.22 38.18
CA ASN A 3 -1.93 -49.97 37.76
C ASN A 3 -3.01 -48.90 37.56
N PHE A 4 -2.96 -47.81 38.34
CA PHE A 4 -3.73 -46.60 38.04
C PHE A 4 -2.99 -45.77 36.99
N LYS A 5 -3.46 -45.82 35.74
CA LYS A 5 -3.03 -44.88 34.69
C LYS A 5 -3.70 -43.53 34.95
N LYS A 6 -2.92 -42.50 35.25
CA LYS A 6 -3.35 -41.10 35.25
C LYS A 6 -3.52 -40.65 33.80
N ILE A 7 -4.75 -40.39 33.37
CA ILE A 7 -5.04 -39.71 32.11
C ILE A 7 -4.92 -38.21 32.37
N ALA A 8 -3.87 -37.60 31.84
CA ALA A 8 -3.73 -36.15 31.79
C ALA A 8 -4.53 -35.65 30.58
N LEU A 9 -5.59 -34.87 30.84
CA LEU A 9 -6.38 -34.21 29.81
C LEU A 9 -5.66 -32.91 29.42
N PHE A 10 -5.02 -32.90 28.26
CA PHE A 10 -4.45 -31.69 27.66
C PHE A 10 -5.58 -30.93 26.96
N SER A 11 -6.08 -29.86 27.59
CA SER A 11 -6.99 -28.92 26.94
C SER A 11 -6.19 -28.06 25.95
N ALA A 12 -6.27 -28.39 24.66
CA ALA A 12 -5.71 -27.56 23.61
C ALA A 12 -6.52 -26.24 23.54
N LEU A 13 -5.92 -25.15 24.01
CA LEU A 13 -6.43 -23.80 23.81
C LEU A 13 -6.24 -23.47 22.33
N ALA A 14 -7.33 -23.59 21.54
CA ALA A 14 -7.33 -23.13 20.17
C ALA A 14 -7.19 -21.60 20.17
N CYS A 15 -5.98 -21.11 19.88
CA CYS A 15 -5.79 -19.73 19.47
C CYS A 15 -6.52 -19.55 18.13
N ALA A 16 -7.80 -19.16 18.19
CA ALA A 16 -8.45 -18.56 17.04
C ALA A 16 -7.65 -17.31 16.68
N ALA A 17 -6.87 -17.39 15.60
CA ALA A 17 -6.26 -16.22 15.00
C ALA A 17 -7.40 -15.30 14.58
N PHE A 18 -7.66 -14.24 15.36
CA PHE A 18 -8.48 -13.14 14.90
C PHE A 18 -7.74 -12.55 13.71
N THR A 19 -8.21 -12.86 12.50
CA THR A 19 -7.82 -12.13 11.29
C THR A 19 -8.32 -10.71 11.49
N ALA A 20 -7.46 -9.83 11.99
CA ALA A 20 -7.74 -8.41 12.06
C ALA A 20 -8.10 -7.96 10.63
N GLN A 21 -9.37 -7.67 10.39
CA GLN A 21 -9.82 -7.24 9.07
C GLN A 21 -9.37 -5.79 8.89
N ALA A 22 -8.14 -5.62 8.42
CA ALA A 22 -7.66 -4.31 8.03
C ALA A 22 -8.46 -3.85 6.80
N HIS A 23 -9.01 -2.64 6.85
CA HIS A 23 -9.63 -2.03 5.69
C HIS A 23 -8.57 -1.84 4.60
N ARG A 24 -8.86 -2.30 3.39
CA ARG A 24 -7.95 -2.26 2.25
C ARG A 24 -8.13 -0.97 1.49
N ALA A 25 -7.14 -0.10 1.55
CA ALA A 25 -7.11 1.15 0.78
C ALA A 25 -6.74 0.87 -0.68
N PHE A 26 -7.30 1.59 -1.64
CA PHE A 26 -6.97 1.46 -3.05
C PHE A 26 -7.26 2.74 -3.84
N LEU A 27 -6.59 2.86 -4.99
CA LEU A 27 -6.91 3.80 -6.06
C LEU A 27 -7.30 2.99 -7.30
N VAL A 28 -8.43 3.26 -7.94
CA VAL A 28 -8.87 2.55 -9.14
C VAL A 28 -9.11 3.57 -10.25
N PRO A 29 -8.30 3.58 -11.32
CA PRO A 29 -8.54 4.42 -12.48
C PRO A 29 -9.62 3.81 -13.38
N SER A 30 -10.32 4.65 -14.16
CA SER A 30 -11.32 4.23 -15.15
C SER A 30 -10.72 3.47 -16.33
N SER A 31 -9.41 3.63 -16.56
CA SER A 31 -8.57 2.81 -17.44
C SER A 31 -7.11 2.90 -16.98
N THR A 32 -6.33 1.84 -17.13
CA THR A 32 -4.88 1.88 -16.87
C THR A 32 -4.04 2.11 -18.14
N VAL A 33 -4.61 1.88 -19.32
CA VAL A 33 -3.96 2.12 -20.62
C VAL A 33 -4.91 2.91 -21.52
N VAL A 34 -4.44 4.04 -22.03
CA VAL A 34 -5.17 4.87 -22.98
C VAL A 34 -4.25 5.28 -24.11
N ALA A 35 -4.83 5.72 -25.23
CA ALA A 35 -4.08 6.29 -26.32
C ALA A 35 -4.82 7.50 -26.88
N GLY A 36 -4.16 8.65 -26.90
CA GLY A 36 -4.71 9.85 -27.50
C GLY A 36 -3.85 11.08 -27.23
N ASN A 37 -4.22 12.19 -27.86
CA ASN A 37 -3.49 13.45 -27.69
C ASN A 37 -3.61 13.98 -26.25
N THR A 38 -4.80 13.86 -25.64
CA THR A 38 -5.06 14.37 -24.28
C THR A 38 -6.19 13.61 -23.60
N PRO A 39 -6.09 12.28 -23.44
CA PRO A 39 -7.13 11.50 -22.80
C PRO A 39 -7.25 11.87 -21.32
N TRP A 40 -8.41 11.53 -20.77
CA TRP A 40 -8.75 11.70 -19.37
C TRP A 40 -8.98 10.35 -18.72
N VAL A 41 -8.61 10.25 -17.45
CA VAL A 41 -8.99 9.14 -16.58
C VAL A 41 -9.58 9.69 -15.30
N THR A 42 -10.65 9.07 -14.83
CA THR A 42 -11.20 9.31 -13.49
C THR A 42 -10.61 8.28 -12.55
N VAL A 43 -10.19 8.69 -11.36
CA VAL A 43 -9.63 7.80 -10.34
C VAL A 43 -10.51 7.85 -9.09
N ASP A 44 -10.95 6.68 -8.64
CA ASP A 44 -11.66 6.49 -7.39
C ASP A 44 -10.70 6.07 -6.26
N ALA A 45 -10.85 6.66 -5.07
CA ALA A 45 -10.03 6.41 -3.90
C ALA A 45 -10.88 5.99 -2.70
N ALA A 46 -10.66 4.79 -2.16
CA ALA A 46 -11.46 4.25 -1.06
C ALA A 46 -10.69 3.26 -0.19
N ALA A 47 -11.16 3.11 1.06
CA ALA A 47 -10.85 1.99 1.91
C ALA A 47 -12.09 1.09 2.01
N ALA A 48 -11.90 -0.23 1.96
CA ALA A 48 -12.99 -1.19 1.89
C ALA A 48 -12.74 -2.45 2.72
N THR A 49 -13.80 -3.21 2.97
CA THR A 49 -13.67 -4.61 3.44
C THR A 49 -13.18 -5.50 2.31
N ASP A 50 -13.90 -5.49 1.19
CA ASP A 50 -13.55 -6.23 -0.02
C ASP A 50 -12.83 -5.31 -1.03
N VAL A 51 -11.74 -5.82 -1.63
CA VAL A 51 -10.98 -5.04 -2.62
C VAL A 51 -11.89 -4.59 -3.76
N PHE A 52 -11.82 -3.28 -4.08
CA PHE A 52 -12.60 -2.63 -5.14
C PHE A 52 -14.12 -2.60 -4.92
N VAL A 53 -14.59 -2.80 -3.69
CA VAL A 53 -16.00 -2.57 -3.31
C VAL A 53 -16.08 -1.31 -2.44
N PHE A 54 -16.89 -0.33 -2.83
CA PHE A 54 -17.00 0.94 -2.11
C PHE A 54 -17.96 0.85 -0.91
N ASP A 55 -17.54 0.20 0.18
CA ASP A 55 -18.41 -0.15 1.31
C ASP A 55 -18.02 0.42 2.69
N HIS A 56 -16.83 1.01 2.84
CA HIS A 56 -16.35 1.43 4.16
C HIS A 56 -16.15 2.95 4.26
N ASN A 57 -15.10 3.53 3.66
CA ASN A 57 -14.85 4.98 3.74
C ASN A 57 -14.10 5.52 2.52
N ALA A 58 -14.40 6.76 2.15
CA ALA A 58 -13.60 7.52 1.19
C ALA A 58 -12.19 7.80 1.74
N LEU A 59 -11.16 7.68 0.89
CA LEU A 59 -9.83 8.17 1.24
C LEU A 59 -9.79 9.69 1.08
N LYS A 60 -9.18 10.37 2.05
CA LYS A 60 -8.91 11.80 1.91
C LYS A 60 -7.85 12.05 0.84
N LEU A 61 -7.97 13.18 0.14
CA LEU A 61 -7.07 13.54 -0.97
C LEU A 61 -5.99 14.56 -0.58
N ASP A 62 -5.86 14.92 0.70
CA ASP A 62 -4.89 15.94 1.18
C ASP A 62 -3.45 15.61 0.78
N ASN A 63 -3.10 14.33 0.74
CA ASN A 63 -1.75 13.84 0.41
C ASN A 63 -1.70 13.17 -0.97
N LEU A 64 -2.58 13.56 -1.89
CA LEU A 64 -2.59 13.08 -3.26
C LEU A 64 -1.40 13.66 -4.02
N PHE A 65 -0.68 12.79 -4.74
CA PHE A 65 0.30 13.17 -5.72
C PHE A 65 -0.03 12.53 -7.08
N ILE A 66 0.26 13.27 -8.14
CA ILE A 66 0.17 12.82 -9.52
C ILE A 66 1.47 13.24 -10.19
N THR A 67 2.25 12.29 -10.69
CA THR A 67 3.51 12.54 -11.37
C THR A 67 3.39 12.18 -12.85
N ALA A 68 3.68 13.14 -13.72
CA ALA A 68 3.67 12.98 -15.17
C ALA A 68 4.95 12.28 -15.69
N PRO A 69 4.96 11.79 -16.94
CA PRO A 69 6.10 11.06 -17.53
C PRO A 69 7.43 11.82 -17.49
N ASP A 70 7.42 13.15 -17.56
CA ASP A 70 8.61 14.00 -17.45
C ASP A 70 9.06 14.27 -16.00
N GLY A 71 8.33 13.76 -15.01
CA GLY A 71 8.57 13.95 -13.58
C GLY A 71 7.83 15.15 -12.96
N THR A 72 7.08 15.93 -13.75
CA THR A 72 6.34 17.09 -13.24
C THR A 72 5.14 16.65 -12.40
N ALA A 73 4.83 17.43 -11.36
CA ALA A 73 3.66 17.21 -10.52
C ALA A 73 2.41 17.82 -11.18
N LEU A 74 1.32 17.06 -11.22
CA LEU A 74 0.01 17.49 -11.69
C LEU A 74 -0.96 17.67 -10.53
N LYS A 75 -1.97 18.51 -10.76
CA LYS A 75 -3.12 18.66 -9.84
C LYS A 75 -4.29 17.81 -10.34
N PRO A 76 -5.09 17.22 -9.44
CA PRO A 76 -6.35 16.62 -9.82
C PRO A 76 -7.33 17.68 -10.33
N GLU A 77 -8.21 17.29 -11.24
CA GLU A 77 -9.39 18.08 -11.63
C GLU A 77 -10.66 17.43 -11.08
N ASN A 78 -11.75 18.20 -10.94
CA ASN A 78 -13.06 17.70 -10.51
C ASN A 78 -13.04 16.83 -9.22
N ALA A 79 -12.14 17.13 -8.28
CA ALA A 79 -11.99 16.37 -7.06
C ALA A 79 -13.25 16.48 -6.18
N ASN A 80 -13.78 15.35 -5.74
CA ASN A 80 -14.96 15.24 -4.88
C ASN A 80 -14.74 14.16 -3.82
N ILE A 81 -15.28 14.37 -2.62
CA ILE A 81 -15.23 13.42 -1.50
C ILE A 81 -16.66 13.05 -1.13
N GLY A 82 -17.05 11.81 -1.45
CA GLY A 82 -18.32 11.22 -1.02
C GLY A 82 -18.19 10.44 0.29
N LYS A 83 -19.23 9.67 0.63
CA LYS A 83 -19.22 8.82 1.84
C LYS A 83 -18.26 7.63 1.71
N TYR A 84 -18.33 6.91 0.60
CA TYR A 84 -17.60 5.65 0.40
C TYR A 84 -16.42 5.73 -0.56
N ARG A 85 -16.32 6.81 -1.33
CA ARG A 85 -15.19 7.06 -2.25
C ARG A 85 -14.97 8.54 -2.47
N SER A 86 -13.72 8.90 -2.71
CA SER A 86 -13.35 10.15 -3.35
C SER A 86 -13.08 9.90 -4.83
N SER A 87 -13.38 10.85 -5.69
CA SER A 87 -13.17 10.76 -7.14
C SER A 87 -12.48 12.02 -7.64
N PHE A 88 -11.59 11.89 -8.62
CA PHE A 88 -10.95 13.01 -9.29
C PHE A 88 -10.52 12.62 -10.71
N ASP A 89 -10.34 13.61 -11.57
CA ASP A 89 -9.91 13.44 -12.94
C ASP A 89 -8.43 13.79 -13.12
N VAL A 90 -7.77 13.07 -14.01
CA VAL A 90 -6.39 13.32 -14.43
C VAL A 90 -6.32 13.46 -15.94
N LYS A 91 -5.79 14.60 -16.38
CA LYS A 91 -5.55 14.90 -17.79
C LYS A 91 -4.16 14.42 -18.21
N LEU A 92 -4.10 13.56 -19.22
CA LEU A 92 -2.88 12.86 -19.63
C LEU A 92 -2.28 13.45 -20.91
N SER A 93 -1.73 14.65 -20.80
CA SER A 93 -1.22 15.42 -21.96
C SER A 93 0.12 14.95 -22.53
N GLN A 94 0.79 13.98 -21.89
CA GLN A 94 2.10 13.48 -22.29
C GLN A 94 2.01 11.98 -22.60
N ILE A 95 2.78 11.54 -23.59
CA ILE A 95 2.99 10.10 -23.84
C ILE A 95 3.92 9.57 -22.76
N GLY A 96 3.55 8.44 -22.16
CA GLY A 96 4.27 7.84 -21.04
C GLY A 96 3.35 7.42 -19.91
N SER A 97 3.99 7.03 -18.81
CA SER A 97 3.33 6.50 -17.62
C SER A 97 3.27 7.55 -16.52
N TYR A 98 2.10 7.61 -15.90
CA TYR A 98 1.75 8.47 -14.79
C TYR A 98 1.71 7.64 -13.52
N LYS A 99 2.30 8.16 -12.45
CA LYS A 99 2.18 7.58 -11.11
C LYS A 99 1.19 8.41 -10.30
N ILE A 100 0.14 7.78 -9.80
CA ILE A 100 -0.93 8.42 -9.05
C ILE A 100 -0.96 7.76 -7.68
N GLY A 101 -0.88 8.54 -6.60
CA GLY A 101 -0.82 7.94 -5.28
C GLY A 101 -1.20 8.85 -4.13
N LEU A 102 -1.45 8.23 -2.98
CA LEU A 102 -1.58 8.89 -1.68
C LEU A 102 -0.39 8.48 -0.83
N LEU A 103 0.40 9.45 -0.35
CA LEU A 103 1.52 9.18 0.56
C LEU A 103 1.21 9.74 1.95
N ASN A 104 1.02 8.85 2.92
CA ASN A 104 0.82 9.24 4.31
C ASN A 104 2.06 8.90 5.12
N GLU A 105 2.78 9.92 5.56
CA GLU A 105 3.94 9.75 6.41
C GLU A 105 3.93 10.65 7.63
N GLY A 106 4.71 10.26 8.65
CA GLY A 106 4.89 11.04 9.86
C GLY A 106 5.25 10.19 11.06
N LEU A 107 5.27 10.85 12.21
CA LEU A 107 5.52 10.26 13.50
C LEU A 107 4.20 10.04 14.24
N PHE A 108 4.12 8.91 14.92
CA PHE A 108 3.03 8.55 15.82
C PHE A 108 3.65 8.29 17.19
N ALA A 109 3.18 9.01 18.19
CA ALA A 109 3.66 8.87 19.55
C ALA A 109 2.53 8.50 20.51
N SER A 110 2.89 7.75 21.54
CA SER A 110 2.05 7.48 22.71
C SER A 110 2.91 7.71 23.94
N TYR A 111 2.39 8.45 24.91
CA TYR A 111 3.10 8.75 26.16
C TYR A 111 2.11 8.96 27.30
N LYS A 112 2.59 8.93 28.54
CA LYS A 112 1.82 9.30 29.72
C LYS A 112 2.13 10.74 30.09
N GLU A 113 1.08 11.47 30.42
CA GLU A 113 1.14 12.80 31.01
C GLU A 113 0.07 12.86 32.10
N GLU A 114 0.49 13.17 33.34
CA GLU A 114 -0.39 13.17 34.52
C GLU A 114 -1.14 11.83 34.71
N GLY A 115 -0.45 10.71 34.45
CA GLY A 115 -1.00 9.36 34.56
C GLY A 115 -1.98 8.96 33.44
N LYS A 116 -2.25 9.83 32.46
CA LYS A 116 -3.15 9.55 31.32
C LYS A 116 -2.35 9.28 30.05
N VAL A 117 -2.75 8.25 29.31
CA VAL A 117 -2.15 7.96 27.99
C VAL A 117 -2.65 9.00 26.98
N LYS A 118 -1.70 9.76 26.42
CA LYS A 118 -1.92 10.65 25.28
C LYS A 118 -1.34 10.02 24.02
N ARG A 119 -2.04 10.25 22.90
CA ARG A 119 -1.59 9.90 21.56
C ARG A 119 -1.35 11.18 20.79
N TRP A 120 -0.30 11.17 20.00
CA TRP A 120 0.11 12.30 19.18
C TRP A 120 0.50 11.83 17.78
N ARG A 121 0.24 12.67 16.78
CA ARG A 121 0.64 12.43 15.39
C ARG A 121 1.09 13.76 14.77
N GLY A 122 2.22 13.74 14.06
CA GLY A 122 2.74 14.92 13.39
C GLY A 122 4.06 14.65 12.68
N THR A 123 4.85 15.70 12.43
CA THR A 123 6.16 15.61 11.78
C THR A 123 7.28 15.63 12.80
N ALA A 124 8.52 15.38 12.39
CA ALA A 124 9.66 15.50 13.31
C ALA A 124 9.79 16.92 13.88
N GLU A 125 9.46 17.94 13.10
CA GLU A 125 9.52 19.35 13.48
C GLU A 125 8.47 19.71 14.52
N THR A 126 7.24 19.20 14.40
CA THR A 126 6.17 19.47 15.38
C THR A 126 6.33 18.62 16.64
N PHE A 127 6.93 17.43 16.52
CA PHE A 127 7.19 16.54 17.67
C PHE A 127 7.96 17.26 18.79
N ALA A 128 9.06 17.92 18.45
CA ALA A 128 9.91 18.60 19.44
C ALA A 128 9.23 19.79 20.15
N LYS A 129 8.15 20.32 19.58
CA LYS A 129 7.39 21.45 20.13
C LYS A 129 6.20 21.01 20.98
N GLU A 130 5.58 19.89 20.61
CA GLU A 130 4.28 19.49 21.13
C GLU A 130 4.35 18.30 22.08
N VAL A 131 5.40 17.47 21.99
CA VAL A 131 5.61 16.34 22.91
C VAL A 131 6.53 16.79 24.05
N PRO A 132 6.09 16.69 25.33
CA PRO A 132 6.91 17.07 26.47
C PRO A 132 8.24 16.33 26.51
N ALA A 133 9.34 17.04 26.79
CA ALA A 133 10.67 16.43 26.87
C ALA A 133 10.79 15.37 27.99
N ASN A 134 9.96 15.52 29.03
CA ASN A 134 9.85 14.59 30.17
C ASN A 134 8.65 13.62 30.04
N ALA A 135 8.12 13.43 28.82
CA ALA A 135 7.01 12.52 28.58
C ALA A 135 7.33 11.09 29.08
N GLU A 136 6.50 10.58 29.99
CA GLU A 136 6.68 9.24 30.57
C GLU A 136 6.24 8.16 29.58
N GLU A 137 6.92 7.01 29.60
CA GLU A 137 6.61 5.85 28.72
C GLU A 137 6.50 6.21 27.23
N LEU A 138 7.27 7.20 26.77
CA LEU A 138 7.25 7.68 25.39
C LEU A 138 7.63 6.57 24.39
N GLN A 139 6.65 6.19 23.58
CA GLN A 139 6.80 5.33 22.42
C GLN A 139 6.60 6.16 21.16
N VAL A 140 7.56 6.10 20.23
CA VAL A 140 7.50 6.84 18.96
C VAL A 140 7.76 5.88 17.81
N THR A 141 6.84 5.87 16.86
CA THR A 141 6.88 5.05 15.65
C THR A 141 6.81 5.96 14.42
N GLN A 142 7.76 5.78 13.50
CA GLN A 142 7.66 6.37 12.17
C GLN A 142 6.68 5.54 11.34
N ARG A 143 5.73 6.19 10.67
CA ARG A 143 4.85 5.53 9.70
C ARG A 143 5.03 6.16 8.34
N SER A 144 5.09 5.33 7.31
CA SER A 144 5.02 5.75 5.91
C SER A 144 4.19 4.73 5.16
N GLY A 145 3.07 5.16 4.58
CA GLY A 145 2.17 4.28 3.86
C GLY A 145 1.79 4.92 2.55
N ARG A 146 1.92 4.16 1.46
CA ARG A 146 1.44 4.62 0.15
C ARG A 146 0.42 3.70 -0.48
N VAL A 147 -0.49 4.31 -1.22
CA VAL A 147 -1.48 3.65 -2.05
C VAL A 147 -1.31 4.22 -3.45
N GLU A 148 -0.93 3.39 -4.41
CA GLU A 148 -0.58 3.80 -5.76
C GLU A 148 -1.42 3.10 -6.83
N THR A 149 -1.55 3.76 -7.96
CA THR A 149 -1.98 3.17 -9.24
C THR A 149 -1.20 3.82 -10.37
N PHE A 150 -1.20 3.17 -11.53
CA PHE A 150 -0.43 3.59 -12.69
C PHE A 150 -1.34 3.69 -13.91
N VAL A 151 -1.15 4.74 -14.70
CA VAL A 151 -1.88 4.94 -15.95
C VAL A 151 -0.90 5.30 -17.05
N THR A 152 -0.98 4.64 -18.20
CA THR A 152 -0.12 4.89 -19.36
C THR A 152 -0.91 5.48 -20.52
N ASN A 153 -0.44 6.59 -21.07
CA ASN A 153 -0.90 7.12 -22.35
C ASN A 153 0.12 6.76 -23.45
N GLY A 154 -0.26 5.86 -24.36
CA GLY A 154 0.61 5.40 -25.43
C GLY A 154 1.74 4.48 -24.93
N LYS A 155 3.00 4.84 -25.20
CA LYS A 155 4.16 3.99 -24.87
C LYS A 155 4.48 4.09 -23.36
N PRO A 156 4.66 2.96 -22.63
CA PRO A 156 5.01 2.99 -21.22
C PRO A 156 6.42 3.53 -20.95
N GLY A 157 6.60 4.09 -19.74
CA GLY A 157 7.88 4.61 -19.24
C GLY A 157 7.83 6.09 -18.83
N GLY A 158 9.01 6.64 -18.52
CA GLY A 158 9.16 8.01 -18.02
C GLY A 158 9.62 8.07 -16.57
N LYS A 159 10.01 9.28 -16.13
CA LYS A 159 10.58 9.54 -14.80
C LYS A 159 9.60 9.27 -13.67
N ALA A 160 8.29 9.32 -13.91
CA ALA A 160 7.29 8.96 -12.91
C ALA A 160 7.48 7.55 -12.35
N MET A 161 8.08 6.63 -13.12
CA MET A 161 8.30 5.24 -12.70
C MET A 161 9.55 5.07 -11.82
N GLU A 162 10.40 6.09 -11.70
CA GLU A 162 11.56 6.05 -10.82
C GLU A 162 11.13 6.00 -9.34
N ILE A 163 11.94 5.34 -8.51
CA ILE A 163 11.75 5.32 -7.05
C ILE A 163 12.23 6.64 -6.45
N THR A 164 11.60 7.07 -5.36
CA THR A 164 11.94 8.33 -4.69
C THR A 164 13.12 8.19 -3.72
N GLY A 165 13.45 6.96 -3.33
CA GLY A 165 14.41 6.62 -2.30
C GLY A 165 13.88 6.74 -0.87
N SER A 166 12.58 6.93 -0.67
CA SER A 166 11.96 7.12 0.65
C SER A 166 10.84 6.12 0.87
N GLY A 167 10.76 5.49 2.04
CA GLY A 167 9.71 4.54 2.40
C GLY A 167 9.76 3.23 1.60
N LEU A 168 8.68 2.43 1.68
CA LEU A 168 8.56 1.19 0.91
C LEU A 168 8.03 1.50 -0.49
N GLU A 169 8.75 1.10 -1.53
CA GLU A 169 8.43 1.41 -2.93
C GLU A 169 8.49 0.16 -3.81
N LEU A 170 7.73 0.16 -4.90
CA LEU A 170 7.78 -0.85 -5.95
C LEU A 170 8.54 -0.32 -7.17
N SER A 171 9.39 -1.18 -7.71
CA SER A 171 10.02 -1.05 -9.02
C SER A 171 10.04 -2.44 -9.68
N GLY A 172 10.62 -2.59 -10.86
CA GLY A 172 10.70 -3.91 -11.48
C GLY A 172 11.22 -3.87 -12.90
N ALA A 173 11.47 -5.06 -13.45
CA ALA A 173 11.74 -5.22 -14.87
C ALA A 173 10.44 -5.17 -15.69
N THR A 174 9.32 -5.61 -15.09
CA THR A 174 8.00 -5.53 -15.72
C THR A 174 7.31 -4.22 -15.36
N HIS A 175 6.77 -3.54 -16.37
CA HIS A 175 6.03 -2.30 -16.18
C HIS A 175 4.64 -2.58 -15.57
N PRO A 176 4.14 -1.77 -14.61
CA PRO A 176 2.88 -2.05 -13.91
C PRO A 176 1.61 -1.96 -14.78
N ASN A 177 1.70 -1.38 -15.98
CA ASN A 177 0.64 -1.41 -17.00
C ASN A 177 0.94 -2.35 -18.18
N ASP A 178 1.93 -3.24 -18.04
CA ASP A 178 2.32 -4.23 -19.05
C ASP A 178 2.22 -5.64 -18.44
N LEU A 179 1.03 -5.95 -17.91
CA LEU A 179 0.74 -7.23 -17.26
C LEU A 179 -0.28 -7.99 -18.11
N VAL A 180 0.07 -9.21 -18.49
CA VAL A 180 -0.75 -10.06 -19.35
C VAL A 180 -1.02 -11.39 -18.67
N ALA A 181 -2.24 -11.89 -18.81
CA ALA A 181 -2.62 -13.20 -18.29
C ALA A 181 -1.76 -14.31 -18.92
N GLY A 182 -1.34 -15.29 -18.12
CA GLY A 182 -0.41 -16.35 -18.49
C GLY A 182 1.06 -15.96 -18.43
N GLU A 183 1.40 -14.66 -18.32
CA GLU A 183 2.78 -14.21 -18.24
C GLU A 183 3.28 -14.02 -16.80
N THR A 184 4.60 -13.96 -16.64
CA THR A 184 5.26 -13.71 -15.36
C THR A 184 5.82 -12.30 -15.32
N ALA A 185 5.36 -11.51 -14.36
CA ALA A 185 5.90 -10.20 -14.05
C ALA A 185 7.00 -10.30 -12.98
N GLN A 186 8.03 -9.46 -13.09
CA GLN A 186 9.13 -9.35 -12.14
C GLN A 186 9.18 -7.96 -11.52
N PHE A 187 9.06 -7.93 -10.20
CA PHE A 187 9.05 -6.73 -9.39
C PHE A 187 10.16 -6.75 -8.34
N ARG A 188 10.41 -5.59 -7.76
CA ARG A 188 11.35 -5.35 -6.67
C ARG A 188 10.76 -4.36 -5.68
N LEU A 189 10.75 -4.74 -4.40
CA LEU A 189 10.50 -3.82 -3.31
C LEU A 189 11.81 -3.22 -2.80
N THR A 190 11.78 -1.92 -2.55
CA THR A 190 12.86 -1.18 -1.89
C THR A 190 12.34 -0.45 -0.68
N LEU A 191 13.14 -0.39 0.39
CA LEU A 191 12.89 0.39 1.59
C LEU A 191 13.97 1.46 1.70
N ASP A 192 13.58 2.73 1.63
CA ASP A 192 14.48 3.88 1.67
C ASP A 192 15.62 3.75 0.62
N GLY A 193 15.24 3.36 -0.60
CA GLY A 193 16.16 3.15 -1.74
C GLY A 193 17.02 1.87 -1.68
N LYS A 194 16.93 1.08 -0.60
CA LYS A 194 17.68 -0.17 -0.44
C LYS A 194 16.80 -1.40 -0.71
N PRO A 195 17.36 -2.55 -1.11
CA PRO A 195 16.62 -3.80 -1.24
C PRO A 195 15.79 -4.14 0.01
N ALA A 196 14.49 -4.37 -0.15
CA ALA A 196 13.61 -4.79 0.93
C ALA A 196 13.45 -6.31 0.95
N ALA A 197 14.34 -7.00 1.64
CA ALA A 197 14.40 -8.46 1.67
C ALA A 197 13.44 -9.10 2.68
N LYS A 198 12.97 -10.32 2.39
CA LYS A 198 12.10 -11.13 3.25
C LYS A 198 10.78 -10.45 3.62
N VAL A 199 10.25 -9.64 2.71
CA VAL A 199 8.98 -8.93 2.86
C VAL A 199 7.89 -9.79 2.28
N SER A 200 6.82 -10.00 3.05
CA SER A 200 5.61 -10.66 2.56
C SER A 200 4.85 -9.70 1.65
N VAL A 201 4.50 -10.18 0.45
CA VAL A 201 3.69 -9.46 -0.54
C VAL A 201 2.40 -10.23 -0.73
N THR A 202 1.29 -9.61 -0.39
CA THR A 202 -0.06 -10.16 -0.54
C THR A 202 -0.68 -9.64 -1.82
N LEU A 203 -1.33 -10.53 -2.57
CA LEU A 203 -2.00 -10.22 -3.82
C LEU A 203 -3.42 -10.80 -3.81
N ILE A 204 -4.41 -9.96 -4.10
CA ILE A 204 -5.82 -10.31 -4.10
C ILE A 204 -6.44 -9.86 -5.42
N ALA A 205 -7.03 -10.79 -6.17
CA ALA A 205 -7.78 -10.44 -7.38
C ALA A 205 -9.11 -9.75 -7.01
N GLY A 206 -9.52 -8.80 -7.85
CA GLY A 206 -10.81 -8.12 -7.73
C GLY A 206 -12.02 -9.06 -7.91
N GLY A 207 -13.22 -8.50 -7.78
CA GLY A 207 -14.46 -9.24 -8.01
C GLY A 207 -14.75 -10.33 -6.96
N VAL A 208 -14.18 -10.20 -5.76
CA VAL A 208 -14.39 -11.15 -4.63
C VAL A 208 -15.87 -11.34 -4.34
N ARG A 209 -16.68 -10.28 -4.46
CA ARG A 209 -18.15 -10.30 -4.32
C ARG A 209 -18.85 -11.36 -5.20
N TYR A 210 -18.24 -11.73 -6.32
CA TYR A 210 -18.80 -12.67 -7.29
C TYR A 210 -18.07 -14.03 -7.31
N ARG A 211 -17.20 -14.29 -6.31
CA ARG A 211 -16.46 -15.55 -6.17
C ARG A 211 -16.67 -16.15 -4.78
N GLN A 212 -16.52 -17.47 -4.68
CA GLN A 212 -16.66 -18.18 -3.41
C GLN A 212 -15.43 -18.09 -2.50
N LYS A 213 -14.27 -17.71 -3.05
CA LYS A 213 -12.99 -17.64 -2.34
C LYS A 213 -12.27 -16.34 -2.69
N LEU A 214 -11.54 -15.81 -1.70
CA LEU A 214 -10.70 -14.62 -1.85
C LEU A 214 -9.54 -14.86 -2.84
N ASP A 215 -9.02 -16.10 -2.86
CA ASP A 215 -7.83 -16.52 -3.61
C ASP A 215 -6.64 -15.59 -3.40
N GLU A 216 -6.40 -15.24 -2.13
CA GLU A 216 -5.23 -14.49 -1.70
C GLU A 216 -3.95 -15.28 -1.99
N LYS A 217 -2.97 -14.63 -2.61
CA LYS A 217 -1.64 -15.20 -2.88
C LYS A 217 -0.60 -14.42 -2.10
N THR A 218 0.37 -15.13 -1.54
CA THR A 218 1.48 -14.54 -0.81
C THR A 218 2.80 -14.89 -1.48
N PHE A 219 3.64 -13.87 -1.66
CA PHE A 219 5.01 -13.98 -2.15
C PHE A 219 5.96 -13.45 -1.07
N VAL A 220 7.22 -13.84 -1.13
CA VAL A 220 8.25 -13.30 -0.24
C VAL A 220 9.40 -12.79 -1.08
N THR A 221 9.83 -11.55 -0.81
CA THR A 221 10.97 -10.96 -1.53
C THR A 221 12.28 -11.64 -1.17
N ASP A 222 13.14 -11.82 -2.17
CA ASP A 222 14.50 -12.35 -1.98
C ASP A 222 15.45 -11.34 -1.33
N ASN A 223 16.74 -11.68 -1.21
CA ASN A 223 17.75 -10.81 -0.62
C ASN A 223 18.00 -9.51 -1.41
N GLU A 224 17.64 -9.48 -2.69
CA GLU A 224 17.68 -8.30 -3.54
C GLU A 224 16.35 -7.51 -3.52
N GLY A 225 15.35 -7.97 -2.76
CA GLY A 225 14.02 -7.38 -2.69
C GLY A 225 13.13 -7.78 -3.87
N LYS A 226 13.53 -8.74 -4.71
CA LYS A 226 12.79 -9.14 -5.91
C LYS A 226 11.74 -10.19 -5.60
N PHE A 227 10.68 -10.21 -6.40
CA PHE A 227 9.66 -11.27 -6.41
C PHE A 227 9.03 -11.39 -7.80
N SER A 228 8.43 -12.54 -8.09
CA SER A 228 7.79 -12.80 -9.38
C SER A 228 6.35 -13.25 -9.20
N VAL A 229 5.48 -12.77 -10.09
CA VAL A 229 4.05 -13.09 -10.08
C VAL A 229 3.66 -13.62 -11.46
N THR A 230 3.15 -14.86 -11.50
CA THR A 230 2.50 -15.40 -12.71
C THR A 230 1.00 -15.13 -12.65
N TRP A 231 0.49 -14.39 -13.63
CA TRP A 231 -0.89 -13.90 -13.63
C TRP A 231 -1.83 -14.93 -14.26
N ALA A 232 -2.56 -15.69 -13.45
CA ALA A 232 -3.43 -16.74 -13.98
C ALA A 232 -4.59 -16.20 -14.83
N ASN A 233 -5.15 -15.04 -14.48
CA ASN A 233 -6.32 -14.46 -15.14
C ASN A 233 -6.17 -12.96 -15.33
N ALA A 234 -6.86 -12.40 -16.32
CA ALA A 234 -7.01 -10.96 -16.49
C ALA A 234 -7.90 -10.36 -15.39
N GLY A 235 -7.75 -9.05 -15.15
CA GLY A 235 -8.55 -8.27 -14.21
C GLY A 235 -7.73 -7.35 -13.32
N LEU A 236 -8.41 -6.64 -12.42
CA LEU A 236 -7.76 -5.81 -11.40
C LEU A 236 -7.24 -6.67 -10.24
N TYR A 237 -6.08 -6.31 -9.74
CA TYR A 237 -5.43 -6.93 -8.59
C TYR A 237 -5.01 -5.86 -7.58
N TRP A 238 -5.26 -6.15 -6.32
CA TRP A 238 -4.78 -5.37 -5.19
C TRP A 238 -3.54 -6.06 -4.62
N MET A 239 -2.45 -5.31 -4.49
CA MET A 239 -1.20 -5.80 -3.94
C MET A 239 -0.84 -5.00 -2.70
N GLU A 240 -0.41 -5.66 -1.63
CA GLU A 240 0.09 -5.03 -0.41
C GLU A 240 1.41 -5.64 0.05
N ALA A 241 2.28 -4.80 0.60
CA ALA A 241 3.43 -5.21 1.39
C ALA A 241 3.55 -4.32 2.62
N GLU A 242 3.97 -4.90 3.75
CA GLU A 242 4.20 -4.16 4.99
C GLU A 242 5.51 -4.59 5.64
N ILE A 243 6.25 -3.63 6.18
CA ILE A 243 7.45 -3.84 6.98
C ILE A 243 7.24 -3.18 8.34
N LYS A 244 7.50 -3.95 9.39
CA LYS A 244 7.58 -3.47 10.77
C LYS A 244 8.95 -3.84 11.34
N ASP A 245 9.76 -2.85 11.67
CA ASP A 245 11.08 -3.08 12.26
C ASP A 245 11.55 -1.88 13.11
N ASP A 246 12.73 -1.99 13.68
CA ASP A 246 13.48 -0.96 14.43
C ASP A 246 14.85 -0.66 13.79
N LYS A 247 15.06 -1.08 12.54
CA LYS A 247 16.37 -1.06 11.87
C LYS A 247 16.59 0.26 11.14
N GLN A 248 17.70 0.94 11.44
CA GLN A 248 18.07 2.21 10.78
C GLN A 248 16.96 3.29 10.88
N VAL A 249 16.09 3.21 11.89
CA VAL A 249 15.06 4.20 12.17
C VAL A 249 15.71 5.45 12.76
N LYS A 250 15.36 6.62 12.24
CA LYS A 250 15.90 7.90 12.72
C LYS A 250 15.13 8.36 13.97
N ALA A 251 15.87 8.89 14.95
CA ALA A 251 15.28 9.55 16.10
C ALA A 251 14.34 10.70 15.64
N PRO A 252 13.23 10.97 16.36
CA PRO A 252 12.87 10.43 17.67
C PRO A 252 12.17 9.06 17.64
N ALA A 253 11.90 8.49 16.47
CA ALA A 253 11.28 7.18 16.36
C ALA A 253 12.25 6.06 16.78
N LYS A 254 11.71 5.01 17.41
CA LYS A 254 12.44 3.78 17.75
C LYS A 254 11.99 2.58 16.92
N SER A 255 10.87 2.70 16.24
CA SER A 255 10.35 1.70 15.33
C SER A 255 9.75 2.36 14.10
N ARG A 256 9.56 1.58 13.04
CA ARG A 256 8.83 2.01 11.85
C ARG A 256 7.77 1.00 11.43
N VAL A 257 6.76 1.52 10.76
CA VAL A 257 5.81 0.76 9.95
C VAL A 257 5.80 1.38 8.56
N ALA A 258 6.25 0.64 7.56
CA ALA A 258 6.22 1.05 6.16
C ALA A 258 5.25 0.16 5.39
N SER A 259 4.28 0.73 4.68
CA SER A 259 3.32 -0.02 3.87
C SER A 259 3.29 0.47 2.42
N TYR A 260 3.11 -0.47 1.51
CA TYR A 260 2.97 -0.22 0.09
C TYR A 260 1.73 -0.94 -0.40
N VAL A 261 0.84 -0.22 -1.06
CA VAL A 261 -0.33 -0.77 -1.74
C VAL A 261 -0.32 -0.33 -3.20
N ALA A 262 -0.61 -1.24 -4.11
CA ALA A 262 -0.85 -0.93 -5.52
C ALA A 262 -2.12 -1.59 -6.05
N THR A 263 -2.83 -0.86 -6.90
CA THR A 263 -3.80 -1.42 -7.84
C THR A 263 -3.12 -1.67 -9.18
N LEU A 264 -3.21 -2.90 -9.68
CA LEU A 264 -2.62 -3.34 -10.93
C LEU A 264 -3.72 -3.92 -11.84
N GLU A 265 -3.63 -3.69 -13.14
CA GLU A 265 -4.52 -4.32 -14.13
C GLU A 265 -3.72 -5.33 -14.95
N VAL A 266 -4.27 -6.55 -15.07
CA VAL A 266 -3.78 -7.59 -15.95
C VAL A 266 -4.71 -7.69 -17.14
N LEU A 267 -4.20 -7.54 -18.35
CA LEU A 267 -4.95 -7.66 -19.59
C LEU A 267 -5.03 -9.12 -20.06
N PRO A 268 -6.07 -9.50 -20.83
CA PRO A 268 -6.09 -10.79 -21.51
C PRO A 268 -4.96 -10.89 -22.55
N GLN A 269 -4.62 -12.13 -22.92
CA GLN A 269 -3.75 -12.39 -24.08
C GLN A 269 -4.40 -11.94 -25.39
#